data_AF-B1ZTM2-F1
#
_entry.id   AF-B1ZTM2-F1
#
_cell.length_a   1.000
_cell.length_b   1.000
_cell.length_c   1.000
_cell.angle_alpha   90.00
_cell.angle_beta   90.00
_cell.angle_gamma   90.00
#
_symmetry.space_group_name_H-M   'P 1'
#
loop_
_entity.id
_entity.type
_entity.pdbx_description
1 polymer ?
#
loop_
_entity_poly.entity_id
_entity_poly.type
_entity_poly.pdbx_seq_one_letter_code
_entity_poly.pdbx_strand_id
1 'polypeptide(L)'
;MGLRACIASVCVVTMALISSAASGPGAATRTDASRKSTGNVRAAQALAKQKALEKKAKKYKLPLGELAIFTQQLASLLIAGLPLVQCLEALQDQTEDPCFRIIIRDVRADISSGNSFSSSVKKFPNAFNSLFVSMVEAGEASGGLAEILGKVASYFESTVRLTKKVKSAMTYPIAVIGLAVALVNVLLIFVIPVFASMFADFGAKLPAPTQALIDLSEFMKAYWWAIGLGCYGLYWFIKKYVSTPTGRRQKDQFLVKAPIFGNLIHKIALSRFCRTYATLIRSGVPILRTLEIVSAASGKVQIEEACVEITRHVSQGGQVSEVLAANPFFPPMMKHMVKAGESTGNVDGMMTKISDFYDVECEATVAALTSLIEPLLIVFLGVVVGGIVMAMFLPIFQLGAVAGGLQ
;
A
#
# COMPACT_ATOMS: atom_id res chain seq x y z
N MET A 1 21.71 21.45 -10.87
CA MET A 1 23.17 21.28 -10.75
C MET A 1 23.72 22.47 -9.97
N GLY A 2 24.62 22.24 -9.01
CA GLY A 2 25.34 23.34 -8.34
C GLY A 2 24.97 23.64 -6.88
N LEU A 3 24.90 22.62 -5.99
CA LEU A 3 25.10 22.86 -4.54
C LEU A 3 25.51 21.63 -3.71
N ARG A 4 25.90 20.52 -4.36
CA ARG A 4 26.39 19.29 -3.67
C ARG A 4 27.87 18.97 -3.91
N ALA A 5 28.58 19.81 -4.67
CA ALA A 5 29.98 19.58 -5.04
C ALA A 5 31.01 20.27 -4.10
N CYS A 6 30.59 21.14 -3.17
CA CYS A 6 31.53 21.88 -2.31
C CYS A 6 31.93 21.18 -1.01
N ILE A 7 31.28 20.09 -0.60
CA ILE A 7 31.55 19.44 0.69
C ILE A 7 32.54 18.26 0.58
N ALA A 8 32.84 17.80 -0.64
CA ALA A 8 33.76 16.68 -0.86
C ALA A 8 35.25 17.09 -1.00
N SER A 9 35.57 18.39 -1.16
CA SER A 9 36.94 18.83 -1.47
C SER A 9 37.76 19.29 -0.23
N VAL A 10 37.12 19.50 0.92
CA VAL A 10 37.82 20.05 2.11
C VAL A 10 38.33 18.96 3.07
N CYS A 11 37.98 17.68 2.86
CA CYS A 11 38.35 16.60 3.77
C CYS A 11 39.59 15.78 3.35
N VAL A 12 40.17 16.06 2.17
CA VAL A 12 41.27 15.24 1.59
C VAL A 12 42.67 15.87 1.78
N VAL A 13 42.77 17.15 2.20
CA VAL A 13 44.07 17.86 2.24
C VAL A 13 44.70 17.95 3.64
N THR A 14 44.04 17.46 4.71
CA THR A 14 44.56 17.56 6.08
C THR A 14 45.07 16.22 6.67
N MET A 15 45.46 15.27 5.81
CA MET A 15 45.91 13.94 6.25
C MET A 15 47.25 13.50 5.65
N ALA A 16 48.04 14.44 5.15
CA ALA A 16 49.36 14.19 4.59
C ALA A 16 50.34 15.28 5.00
N LEU A 17 50.72 15.37 6.28
CA LEU A 17 51.88 16.17 6.74
C LEU A 17 52.33 15.88 8.19
N ILE A 18 52.28 14.62 8.63
CA ILE A 18 52.99 14.21 9.85
C ILE A 18 53.69 12.88 9.57
N SER A 19 54.80 12.97 8.84
CA SER A 19 55.80 11.92 8.72
C SER A 19 57.17 12.59 8.76
N SER A 20 57.69 12.82 9.96
CA SER A 20 59.13 12.95 10.24
C SER A 20 59.33 13.09 11.75
N ALA A 21 60.40 12.47 12.25
CA ALA A 21 60.94 12.52 13.61
C ALA A 21 60.31 11.57 14.66
N ALA A 22 60.93 10.39 14.82
CA ALA A 22 61.66 10.03 16.04
C ALA A 22 62.12 8.57 15.97
N SER A 23 63.43 8.39 15.79
CA SER A 23 64.17 7.15 15.95
C SER A 23 64.29 6.79 17.44
N GLY A 24 63.95 5.55 17.79
CA GLY A 24 64.22 4.96 19.10
C GLY A 24 64.02 3.44 19.04
N PRO A 25 65.05 2.61 19.30
CA PRO A 25 64.93 1.17 19.22
C PRO A 25 64.32 0.63 20.53
N GLY A 26 63.05 0.25 20.51
CA GLY A 26 62.46 -0.48 21.65
C GLY A 26 60.97 -0.27 21.87
N ALA A 27 60.11 -0.59 20.89
CA ALA A 27 58.65 -0.64 21.13
C ALA A 27 57.88 -1.45 20.06
N ALA A 28 58.43 -2.56 19.56
CA ALA A 28 57.83 -3.30 18.44
C ALA A 28 56.74 -4.32 18.82
N THR A 29 56.17 -4.31 20.04
CA THR A 29 55.31 -5.45 20.47
C THR A 29 53.98 -5.08 21.15
N ARG A 30 53.62 -3.80 21.30
CA ARG A 30 52.34 -3.42 21.96
C ARG A 30 51.29 -2.76 21.05
N THR A 31 51.65 -2.32 19.85
CA THR A 31 50.71 -1.66 18.91
C THR A 31 49.91 -2.63 18.03
N ASP A 32 50.34 -3.89 17.90
CA ASP A 32 49.66 -4.86 17.03
C ASP A 32 48.45 -5.55 17.70
N ALA A 33 48.48 -5.70 19.03
CA ALA A 33 47.40 -6.32 19.80
C ALA A 33 46.13 -5.46 19.87
N SER A 34 46.28 -4.13 19.99
CA SER A 34 45.15 -3.18 20.04
C SER A 34 44.46 -3.02 18.68
N ARG A 35 45.22 -3.08 17.57
CA ARG A 35 44.69 -3.03 16.20
C ARG A 35 43.95 -4.32 15.82
N LYS A 36 44.45 -5.49 16.24
CA LYS A 36 43.75 -6.78 16.11
C LYS A 36 42.47 -6.86 16.96
N SER A 37 42.49 -6.35 18.19
CA SER A 37 41.31 -6.31 19.07
C SER A 37 40.17 -5.48 18.47
N THR A 38 40.48 -4.28 17.95
CA THR A 38 39.48 -3.39 17.32
C THR A 38 38.93 -3.96 16.00
N GLY A 39 39.76 -4.68 15.23
CA GLY A 39 39.34 -5.40 14.02
C GLY A 39 38.37 -6.55 14.32
N ASN A 40 38.64 -7.31 15.38
CA ASN A 40 37.77 -8.41 15.82
C ASN A 40 36.40 -7.92 16.32
N VAL A 41 36.33 -6.76 16.99
CA VAL A 41 35.05 -6.19 17.43
C VAL A 41 34.23 -5.69 16.24
N ARG A 42 34.83 -5.02 15.25
CA ARG A 42 34.11 -4.57 14.03
C ARG A 42 33.66 -5.76 13.17
N ALA A 43 34.47 -6.80 13.05
CA ALA A 43 34.09 -8.03 12.35
C ALA A 43 32.95 -8.76 13.06
N ALA A 44 33.00 -8.86 14.39
CA ALA A 44 31.92 -9.44 15.20
C ALA A 44 30.62 -8.63 15.10
N GLN A 45 30.70 -7.30 15.11
CA GLN A 45 29.55 -6.41 14.92
C GLN A 45 28.95 -6.52 13.51
N ALA A 46 29.79 -6.64 12.47
CA ALA A 46 29.33 -6.85 11.10
C ALA A 46 28.61 -8.21 10.94
N LEU A 47 29.18 -9.28 11.51
CA LEU A 47 28.55 -10.60 11.55
C LEU A 47 27.23 -10.60 12.34
N ALA A 48 27.17 -9.90 13.48
CA ALA A 48 25.95 -9.77 14.26
C ALA A 48 24.86 -8.99 13.49
N LYS A 49 25.23 -7.91 12.81
CA LYS A 49 24.32 -7.14 11.94
C LYS A 49 23.81 -7.99 10.78
N GLN A 50 24.66 -8.81 10.17
CA GLN A 50 24.29 -9.72 9.10
C GLN A 50 23.30 -10.79 9.58
N LYS A 51 23.58 -11.46 10.71
CA LYS A 51 22.65 -12.44 11.31
C LYS A 51 21.30 -11.81 11.67
N ALA A 52 21.30 -10.57 12.14
CA ALA A 52 20.06 -9.84 12.42
C ALA A 52 19.27 -9.53 11.14
N LEU A 53 19.95 -9.17 10.05
CA LEU A 53 19.32 -8.96 8.74
C LEU A 53 18.80 -10.27 8.13
N GLU A 54 19.51 -11.38 8.25
CA GLU A 54 19.05 -12.70 7.80
C GLU A 54 17.78 -13.14 8.53
N LYS A 55 17.70 -12.89 9.84
CA LYS A 55 16.46 -13.15 10.60
C LYS A 55 15.31 -12.26 10.13
N LYS A 56 15.59 -10.99 9.77
CA LYS A 56 14.60 -10.07 9.21
C LYS A 56 14.15 -10.48 7.81
N ALA A 57 15.06 -10.92 6.95
CA ALA A 57 14.80 -11.33 5.58
C ALA A 57 13.69 -12.38 5.47
N LYS A 58 13.65 -13.37 6.37
CA LYS A 58 12.59 -14.40 6.40
C LYS A 58 11.17 -13.85 6.58
N LYS A 59 11.03 -12.70 7.25
CA LYS A 59 9.74 -12.03 7.50
C LYS A 59 9.59 -10.74 6.70
N TYR A 60 10.55 -10.45 5.81
CA TYR A 60 10.58 -9.20 5.09
C TYR A 60 9.48 -9.16 4.04
N LYS A 61 8.69 -8.09 4.07
CA LYS A 61 7.62 -7.86 3.11
C LYS A 61 8.10 -6.91 2.03
N LEU A 62 8.31 -7.44 0.83
CA LEU A 62 8.77 -6.65 -0.30
C LEU A 62 7.62 -5.78 -0.84
N PRO A 63 7.83 -4.48 -1.08
CA PRO A 63 6.86 -3.65 -1.79
C PRO A 63 6.64 -4.17 -3.21
N LEU A 64 5.39 -4.13 -3.69
CA LEU A 64 5.05 -4.58 -5.05
C LEU A 64 5.83 -3.83 -6.13
N GLY A 65 6.20 -2.57 -5.88
CA GLY A 65 7.03 -1.77 -6.80
C GLY A 65 8.43 -2.34 -7.00
N GLU A 66 9.08 -2.76 -5.93
CA GLU A 66 10.41 -3.39 -6.01
C GLU A 66 10.33 -4.77 -6.64
N LEU A 67 9.28 -5.55 -6.32
CA LEU A 67 9.02 -6.83 -6.98
C LEU A 67 8.80 -6.65 -8.49
N ALA A 68 8.11 -5.60 -8.92
CA ALA A 68 7.88 -5.28 -10.33
C ALA A 68 9.21 -5.02 -11.06
N ILE A 69 10.07 -4.16 -10.49
CA ILE A 69 11.38 -3.82 -11.06
C ILE A 69 12.27 -5.07 -11.14
N PHE A 70 12.35 -5.85 -10.06
CA PHE A 70 13.10 -7.10 -10.03
C PHE A 70 12.62 -8.07 -11.11
N THR A 71 11.30 -8.27 -11.23
CA THR A 71 10.70 -9.18 -12.22
C THR A 71 10.99 -8.71 -13.63
N GLN A 72 10.92 -7.40 -13.88
CA GLN A 72 11.21 -6.81 -15.18
C GLN A 72 12.68 -7.00 -15.59
N GLN A 73 13.61 -6.68 -14.68
CA GLN A 73 15.04 -6.83 -14.94
C GLN A 73 15.41 -8.31 -15.12
N LEU A 74 14.85 -9.21 -14.30
CA LEU A 74 15.03 -10.65 -14.44
C LEU A 74 14.53 -11.15 -15.79
N ALA A 75 13.32 -10.74 -16.20
CA ALA A 75 12.77 -11.08 -17.51
C ALA A 75 13.68 -10.59 -18.64
N SER A 76 14.13 -9.32 -18.60
CA SER A 76 15.01 -8.75 -19.63
C SER A 76 16.34 -9.50 -19.76
N LEU A 77 16.98 -9.85 -18.63
CA LEU A 77 18.23 -10.61 -18.65
C LEU A 77 18.03 -12.04 -19.18
N LEU A 78 16.93 -12.70 -18.80
CA LEU A 78 16.59 -14.03 -19.32
C LEU A 78 16.25 -14.00 -20.82
N ILE A 79 15.55 -12.97 -21.29
CA ILE A 79 15.27 -12.76 -22.73
C ILE A 79 16.57 -12.53 -23.51
N ALA A 80 17.55 -11.85 -22.90
CA ALA A 80 18.88 -11.68 -23.47
C ALA A 80 19.73 -12.99 -23.47
N GLY A 81 19.18 -14.09 -22.98
CA GLY A 81 19.81 -15.42 -23.00
C GLY A 81 20.80 -15.67 -21.87
N LEU A 82 20.84 -14.81 -20.83
CA LEU A 82 21.71 -15.06 -19.68
C LEU A 82 21.17 -16.24 -18.84
N PRO A 83 22.05 -17.12 -18.32
CA PRO A 83 21.65 -18.16 -17.37
C PRO A 83 21.02 -17.58 -16.10
N LEU A 84 19.99 -18.22 -15.57
CA LEU A 84 19.22 -17.74 -14.41
C LEU A 84 20.10 -17.38 -13.19
N VAL A 85 21.11 -18.19 -12.89
CA VAL A 85 22.03 -17.95 -11.77
C VAL A 85 22.83 -16.64 -11.98
N GLN A 86 23.26 -16.36 -13.21
CA GLN A 86 23.97 -15.13 -13.56
C GLN A 86 23.03 -13.92 -13.52
N CYS A 87 21.78 -14.08 -13.97
CA CYS A 87 20.77 -13.03 -13.83
C CYS A 87 20.56 -12.66 -12.36
N LEU A 88 20.40 -13.65 -11.47
CA LEU A 88 20.22 -13.42 -10.04
C LEU A 88 21.45 -12.80 -9.39
N GLU A 89 22.66 -13.14 -9.83
CA GLU A 89 23.89 -12.47 -9.38
C GLU A 89 23.91 -10.98 -9.76
N ALA A 90 23.62 -10.66 -11.02
CA ALA A 90 23.56 -9.26 -11.46
C ALA A 90 22.49 -8.46 -10.68
N LEU A 91 21.32 -9.05 -10.45
CA LEU A 91 20.24 -8.41 -9.68
C LEU A 91 20.60 -8.25 -8.20
N GLN A 92 21.30 -9.23 -7.62
CA GLN A 92 21.78 -9.14 -6.25
C GLN A 92 22.71 -7.93 -6.06
N ASP A 93 23.56 -7.63 -7.04
CA ASP A 93 24.52 -6.53 -6.95
C ASP A 93 23.89 -5.16 -7.24
N GLN A 94 22.83 -5.12 -8.03
CA GLN A 94 22.04 -3.90 -8.30
C GLN A 94 21.03 -3.58 -7.19
N THR A 95 20.67 -4.54 -6.34
CA THR A 95 19.65 -4.35 -5.31
C THR A 95 20.17 -3.49 -4.16
N GLU A 96 19.57 -2.31 -3.98
CA GLU A 96 19.90 -1.39 -2.89
C GLU A 96 19.38 -1.86 -1.53
N ASP A 97 18.23 -2.53 -1.49
CA ASP A 97 17.63 -3.04 -0.26
C ASP A 97 18.45 -4.21 0.33
N PRO A 98 19.08 -4.05 1.51
CA PRO A 98 19.88 -5.10 2.11
C PRO A 98 19.10 -6.37 2.44
N CYS A 99 17.81 -6.27 2.77
CA CYS A 99 16.98 -7.43 3.09
C CYS A 99 16.68 -8.22 1.82
N PHE A 100 16.27 -7.54 0.74
CA PHE A 100 15.99 -8.19 -0.52
C PHE A 100 17.25 -8.76 -1.18
N ARG A 101 18.39 -8.08 -1.06
CA ARG A 101 19.69 -8.61 -1.51
C ARG A 101 20.04 -9.96 -0.87
N ILE A 102 19.77 -10.14 0.43
CA ILE A 102 19.95 -11.41 1.13
C ILE A 102 18.98 -12.48 0.60
N ILE A 103 17.73 -12.11 0.31
CA ILE A 103 16.74 -13.03 -0.27
C ILE A 103 17.21 -13.51 -1.64
N ILE A 104 17.67 -12.61 -2.52
CA ILE A 104 18.19 -12.97 -3.85
C ILE A 104 19.42 -13.89 -3.72
N ARG A 105 20.33 -13.58 -2.80
CA ARG A 105 21.50 -14.43 -2.49
C ARG A 105 21.08 -15.85 -2.11
N ASP A 106 20.14 -15.97 -1.18
CA ASP A 106 19.67 -17.26 -0.68
C ASP A 106 18.94 -18.05 -1.77
N VAL A 107 18.11 -17.39 -2.59
CA VAL A 107 17.45 -18.00 -3.76
C VAL A 107 18.49 -18.45 -4.79
N ARG A 108 19.48 -17.62 -5.11
CA ARG A 108 20.58 -17.96 -6.03
C ARG A 108 21.33 -19.20 -5.55
N ALA A 109 21.72 -19.23 -4.28
CA ALA A 109 22.44 -20.35 -3.68
C ALA A 109 21.62 -21.66 -3.72
N ASP A 110 20.31 -21.57 -3.49
CA ASP A 110 19.40 -22.71 -3.54
C ASP A 110 19.26 -23.30 -4.95
N ILE A 111 19.20 -22.43 -5.97
CA ILE A 111 19.18 -22.84 -7.38
C ILE A 111 20.54 -23.43 -7.78
N SER A 112 21.65 -22.81 -7.36
CA SER A 112 23.00 -23.33 -7.60
C SER A 112 23.24 -24.69 -6.95
N SER A 113 22.46 -25.05 -5.92
CA SER A 113 22.50 -26.38 -5.28
C SER A 113 21.52 -27.39 -5.91
N GLY A 114 20.84 -27.02 -6.99
CA GLY A 114 20.03 -27.92 -7.82
C GLY A 114 18.52 -27.86 -7.57
N ASN A 115 18.03 -26.98 -6.69
CA ASN A 115 16.59 -26.78 -6.50
C ASN A 115 15.99 -25.95 -7.64
N SER A 116 14.69 -26.15 -7.90
CA SER A 116 13.97 -25.32 -8.88
C SER A 116 13.85 -23.87 -8.39
N PHE A 117 13.76 -22.93 -9.32
CA PHE A 117 13.51 -21.52 -9.02
C PHE A 117 12.19 -21.35 -8.25
N SER A 118 11.12 -22.00 -8.68
CA SER A 118 9.80 -21.98 -8.03
C SER A 118 9.86 -22.42 -6.57
N SER A 119 10.56 -23.52 -6.27
CA SER A 119 10.71 -24.02 -4.90
C SER A 119 11.57 -23.07 -4.04
N SER A 120 12.59 -22.46 -4.65
CA SER A 120 13.48 -21.51 -3.99
C SER A 120 12.75 -20.22 -3.57
N VAL A 121 11.95 -19.63 -4.47
CA VAL A 121 11.20 -18.40 -4.17
C VAL A 121 10.03 -18.64 -3.23
N LYS A 122 9.44 -19.85 -3.22
CA LYS A 122 8.36 -20.25 -2.32
C LYS A 122 8.78 -20.23 -0.84
N LYS A 123 10.08 -20.31 -0.54
CA LYS A 123 10.64 -20.15 0.82
C LYS A 123 10.45 -18.74 1.38
N PHE A 124 10.15 -17.74 0.53
CA PHE A 124 10.01 -16.33 0.90
C PHE A 124 8.63 -15.75 0.50
N PRO A 125 7.51 -16.23 1.08
CA PRO A 125 6.14 -15.86 0.67
C PRO A 125 5.78 -14.38 0.93
N ASN A 126 6.55 -13.68 1.77
CA ASN A 126 6.35 -12.25 2.03
C ASN A 126 7.05 -11.35 0.98
N ALA A 127 8.04 -11.89 0.25
CA ALA A 127 8.73 -11.19 -0.82
C ALA A 127 8.16 -11.55 -2.19
N PHE A 128 7.88 -12.84 -2.41
CA PHE A 128 7.29 -13.36 -3.63
C PHE A 128 5.84 -13.77 -3.36
N ASN A 129 4.89 -13.06 -3.97
CA ASN A 129 3.47 -13.37 -3.84
C ASN A 129 3.11 -14.69 -4.56
N SER A 130 1.94 -15.25 -4.25
CA SER A 130 1.47 -16.51 -4.84
C SER A 130 1.42 -16.49 -6.37
N LEU A 131 1.06 -15.35 -6.95
CA LEU A 131 1.02 -15.16 -8.41
C LEU A 131 2.42 -15.31 -9.02
N PHE A 132 3.45 -14.66 -8.45
CA PHE A 132 4.82 -14.78 -8.92
C PHE A 132 5.31 -16.23 -8.84
N VAL A 133 5.11 -16.90 -7.69
CA VAL A 133 5.54 -18.30 -7.49
C VAL A 133 4.91 -19.22 -8.52
N SER A 134 3.60 -19.13 -8.74
CA SER A 134 2.89 -19.97 -9.71
C SER A 134 3.30 -19.70 -11.16
N MET A 135 3.66 -18.46 -11.48
CA MET A 135 4.12 -18.10 -12.82
C MET A 135 5.54 -18.57 -13.09
N VAL A 136 6.41 -18.50 -12.08
CA VAL A 136 7.72 -19.14 -12.15
C VAL A 136 7.56 -20.65 -12.34
N GLU A 137 6.70 -21.30 -11.55
CA GLU A 137 6.42 -22.74 -11.67
C GLU A 137 5.94 -23.12 -13.08
N ALA A 138 5.00 -22.37 -13.65
CA ALA A 138 4.53 -22.56 -15.02
C ALA A 138 5.62 -22.30 -16.06
N GLY A 139 6.47 -21.29 -15.86
CA GLY A 139 7.58 -20.95 -16.74
C GLY A 139 8.70 -21.98 -16.74
N GLU A 140 8.97 -22.57 -15.58
CA GLU A 140 9.92 -23.69 -15.47
C GLU A 140 9.37 -24.95 -16.15
N ALA A 141 8.10 -25.29 -15.90
CA ALA A 141 7.48 -26.48 -16.48
C ALA A 141 7.35 -26.40 -18.01
N SER A 142 7.11 -25.20 -18.56
CA SER A 142 6.97 -24.97 -20.00
C SER A 142 8.28 -24.63 -20.73
N GLY A 143 9.37 -24.39 -19.99
CA GLY A 143 10.62 -23.86 -20.55
C GLY A 143 10.54 -22.40 -21.01
N GLY A 144 9.38 -21.74 -20.85
CA GLY A 144 9.11 -20.37 -21.28
C GLY A 144 9.31 -19.30 -20.20
N LEU A 145 10.22 -19.51 -19.23
CA LEU A 145 10.38 -18.66 -18.05
C LEU A 145 10.56 -17.16 -18.39
N ALA A 146 11.35 -16.86 -19.43
CA ALA A 146 11.63 -15.48 -19.86
C ALA A 146 10.36 -14.75 -20.32
N GLU A 147 9.54 -15.40 -21.15
CA GLU A 147 8.30 -14.84 -21.67
C GLU A 147 7.25 -14.65 -20.56
N ILE A 148 7.09 -15.67 -19.71
CA ILE A 148 6.11 -15.63 -18.62
C ILE A 148 6.48 -14.55 -17.60
N LEU A 149 7.75 -14.43 -17.21
CA LEU A 149 8.20 -13.34 -16.33
C LEU A 149 8.00 -11.97 -16.96
N GLY A 150 8.16 -11.82 -18.28
CA GLY A 150 7.85 -10.58 -19.00
C GLY A 150 6.36 -10.18 -18.90
N LYS A 151 5.46 -11.15 -19.01
CA LYS A 151 4.01 -10.93 -18.80
C LYS A 151 3.70 -10.54 -17.34
N VAL A 152 4.33 -11.20 -16.37
CA VAL A 152 4.16 -10.88 -14.94
C VAL A 152 4.73 -9.50 -14.59
N ALA A 153 5.89 -9.14 -15.14
CA ALA A 153 6.49 -7.82 -14.95
C ALA A 153 5.52 -6.72 -15.40
N SER A 154 4.95 -6.88 -16.60
CA SER A 154 3.97 -5.93 -17.16
C SER A 154 2.72 -5.81 -16.30
N TYR A 155 2.23 -6.92 -15.75
CA TYR A 155 1.12 -6.95 -14.80
C TYR A 155 1.44 -6.19 -13.49
N PHE A 156 2.59 -6.47 -12.87
CA PHE A 156 2.99 -5.79 -11.64
C PHE A 156 3.21 -4.30 -11.87
N GLU A 157 3.84 -3.92 -12.98
CA GLU A 157 4.03 -2.53 -13.35
C GLU A 157 2.69 -1.80 -13.49
N SER A 158 1.74 -2.40 -14.22
CA SER A 158 0.39 -1.82 -14.39
C SER A 158 -0.32 -1.66 -13.04
N THR A 159 -0.21 -2.67 -12.17
CA THR A 159 -0.80 -2.63 -10.82
C THR A 159 -0.17 -1.54 -9.95
N VAL A 160 1.14 -1.36 -10.03
CA VAL A 160 1.88 -0.31 -9.31
C VAL A 160 1.52 1.07 -9.85
N ARG A 161 1.44 1.24 -11.17
CA ARG A 161 1.00 2.49 -11.83
C ARG A 161 -0.40 2.87 -11.37
N LEU A 162 -1.36 1.94 -11.43
CA LEU A 162 -2.74 2.17 -10.97
C LEU A 162 -2.77 2.56 -9.48
N THR A 163 -2.07 1.79 -8.63
CA THR A 163 -2.03 2.05 -7.19
C THR A 163 -1.41 3.41 -6.88
N LYS A 164 -0.34 3.79 -7.58
CA LYS A 164 0.32 5.09 -7.44
C LYS A 164 -0.59 6.22 -7.88
N LYS A 165 -1.32 6.06 -9.00
CA LYS A 165 -2.29 7.04 -9.50
C LYS A 165 -3.43 7.26 -8.51
N VAL A 166 -4.03 6.17 -8.01
CA VAL A 166 -5.06 6.22 -6.96
C VAL A 166 -4.53 6.89 -5.69
N LYS A 167 -3.34 6.50 -5.21
CA LYS A 167 -2.73 7.08 -4.01
C LYS A 167 -2.42 8.58 -4.18
N SER A 168 -1.94 8.97 -5.36
CA SER A 168 -1.66 10.37 -5.70
C SER A 168 -2.94 11.20 -5.71
N ALA A 169 -4.00 10.70 -6.34
CA ALA A 169 -5.30 11.37 -6.36
C ALA A 169 -5.91 11.53 -4.94
N MET A 170 -5.67 10.56 -4.05
CA MET A 170 -6.13 10.61 -2.65
C MET A 170 -5.25 11.46 -1.72
N THR A 171 -4.04 11.81 -2.14
CA THR A 171 -3.13 12.61 -1.29
C THR A 171 -3.70 14.01 -1.04
N TYR A 172 -4.28 14.65 -2.07
CA TYR A 172 -4.86 15.98 -1.94
C TYR A 172 -6.07 16.02 -0.99
N PRO A 173 -7.11 15.17 -1.14
CA PRO A 173 -8.22 15.10 -0.19
C PRO A 173 -7.80 14.89 1.26
N ILE A 174 -6.86 13.98 1.50
CA ILE A 174 -6.38 13.68 2.86
C ILE A 174 -5.67 14.90 3.46
N ALA A 175 -4.86 15.61 2.67
CA ALA A 175 -4.16 16.81 3.15
C ALA A 175 -5.14 17.94 3.50
N VAL A 176 -6.13 18.22 2.64
CA VAL A 176 -7.10 19.31 2.88
C VAL A 176 -8.05 18.97 4.02
N ILE A 177 -8.55 17.74 4.11
CA ILE A 177 -9.35 17.28 5.25
C ILE A 177 -8.53 17.38 6.54
N GLY A 178 -7.26 16.96 6.51
CA GLY A 178 -6.36 17.07 7.66
C GLY A 178 -6.17 18.51 8.12
N LEU A 179 -5.98 19.44 7.18
CA LEU A 179 -5.88 20.88 7.47
C LEU A 179 -7.20 21.44 8.02
N ALA A 180 -8.34 21.10 7.41
CA ALA A 180 -9.65 21.55 7.87
C ALA A 180 -9.94 21.08 9.30
N VAL A 181 -9.70 19.79 9.59
CA VAL A 181 -9.84 19.24 10.94
C VAL A 181 -8.89 19.93 11.90
N ALA A 182 -7.63 20.16 11.52
CA ALA A 182 -6.67 20.88 12.36
C ALA A 182 -7.13 22.31 12.67
N LEU A 183 -7.62 23.06 11.68
CA LEU A 183 -8.13 24.42 11.86
C LEU A 183 -9.34 24.46 12.82
N VAL A 184 -10.30 23.54 12.64
CA VAL A 184 -11.46 23.43 13.53
C VAL A 184 -11.02 23.08 14.96
N ASN A 185 -10.08 22.15 15.11
CA ASN A 185 -9.53 21.80 16.43
C ASN A 185 -8.84 22.99 17.11
N VAL A 186 -8.04 23.77 16.37
CA VAL A 186 -7.39 24.99 16.91
C VAL A 186 -8.44 26.01 17.36
N LEU A 187 -9.49 26.22 16.55
CA LEU A 187 -10.57 27.15 16.88
C LEU A 187 -11.34 26.71 18.14
N LEU A 188 -11.68 25.42 18.24
CA LEU A 188 -12.35 24.86 19.42
C LEU A 188 -11.46 24.94 20.67
N ILE A 189 -10.19 24.54 20.59
CA ILE A 189 -9.31 24.43 21.77
C ILE A 189 -8.80 25.80 22.24
N PHE A 190 -8.50 26.74 21.34
CA PHE A 190 -7.89 28.01 21.73
C PHE A 190 -8.87 29.18 21.75
N VAL A 191 -9.74 29.30 20.75
CA VAL A 191 -10.53 30.51 20.56
C VAL A 191 -11.81 30.49 21.38
N ILE A 192 -12.61 29.41 21.28
CA ILE A 192 -13.90 29.31 22.02
C ILE A 192 -13.77 29.53 23.54
N PRO A 193 -12.78 28.97 24.26
CA PRO A 193 -12.65 29.17 25.69
C PRO A 193 -12.34 30.62 26.09
N VAL A 194 -11.61 31.36 25.25
CA VAL A 194 -11.33 32.79 25.50
C VAL A 194 -12.62 33.59 25.47
N PHE A 195 -13.51 33.28 24.52
CA PHE A 195 -14.85 33.86 24.48
C PHE A 195 -15.71 33.39 25.65
N ALA A 196 -15.64 32.11 26.03
CA ALA A 196 -16.35 31.59 27.19
C ALA A 196 -15.98 32.35 28.48
N SER A 197 -14.69 32.58 28.74
CA SER A 197 -14.24 33.37 29.89
C SER A 197 -14.74 34.82 29.82
N MET A 198 -14.73 35.43 28.63
CA MET A 198 -15.21 36.80 28.45
C MET A 198 -16.70 36.92 28.78
N PHE A 199 -17.52 35.92 28.45
CA PHE A 199 -18.96 35.94 28.73
C PHE A 199 -19.33 35.51 30.14
N ALA A 200 -18.52 34.67 30.80
CA ALA A 200 -18.73 34.28 32.20
C ALA A 200 -18.76 35.50 33.13
N ASP A 201 -17.97 36.54 32.81
CA ASP A 201 -17.89 37.79 33.57
C ASP A 201 -19.18 38.65 33.48
N PHE A 202 -20.05 38.41 32.48
CA PHE A 202 -21.31 39.16 32.29
C PHE A 202 -22.51 38.53 33.03
N GLY A 203 -22.36 37.37 33.67
CA GLY A 203 -23.40 36.76 34.53
C GLY A 203 -24.68 36.28 33.82
N ALA A 204 -24.73 36.31 32.48
CA ALA A 204 -25.87 35.84 31.69
C ALA A 204 -25.68 34.38 31.25
N LYS A 205 -26.76 33.59 31.24
CA LYS A 205 -26.73 32.22 30.70
C LYS A 205 -26.45 32.28 29.20
N LEU A 206 -25.44 31.53 28.75
CA LEU A 206 -25.08 31.44 27.35
C LEU A 206 -26.22 30.79 26.53
N PRO A 207 -26.46 31.24 25.28
CA PRO A 207 -27.36 30.56 24.37
C PRO A 207 -26.97 29.09 24.17
N ALA A 208 -27.98 28.21 23.99
CA ALA A 208 -27.79 26.77 23.78
C ALA A 208 -26.74 26.39 22.71
N PRO A 209 -26.68 26.99 21.50
CA PRO A 209 -25.66 26.64 20.52
C PRO A 209 -24.23 27.04 20.93
N THR A 210 -24.08 28.14 21.68
CA THR A 210 -22.78 28.58 22.22
C THR A 210 -22.33 27.68 23.35
N GLN A 211 -23.25 27.28 24.24
CA GLN A 211 -22.96 26.35 25.32
C GLN A 211 -22.51 24.98 24.79
N ALA A 212 -23.19 24.44 23.77
CA ALA A 212 -22.81 23.15 23.17
C ALA A 212 -21.39 23.16 22.57
N LEU A 213 -20.94 24.29 22.00
CA LEU A 213 -19.57 24.43 21.49
C LEU A 213 -18.52 24.52 22.61
N ILE A 214 -18.87 25.17 23.72
CA ILE A 214 -18.00 25.26 24.90
C ILE A 214 -17.88 23.89 25.56
N ASP A 215 -18.99 23.18 25.76
CA ASP A 215 -18.99 21.82 26.31
C ASP A 215 -18.17 20.86 25.42
N LEU A 216 -18.29 20.99 24.10
CA LEU A 216 -17.49 20.21 23.15
C LEU A 216 -16.00 20.57 23.22
N SER A 217 -15.66 21.86 23.35
CA SER A 217 -14.28 22.32 23.54
C SER A 217 -13.66 21.79 24.83
N GLU A 218 -14.38 21.88 25.95
CA GLU A 218 -13.96 21.35 27.24
C GLU A 218 -13.79 19.83 27.20
N PHE A 219 -14.72 19.12 26.57
CA PHE A 219 -14.59 17.68 26.34
C PHE A 219 -13.32 17.35 25.54
N MET A 220 -13.07 18.06 24.44
CA MET A 220 -11.87 17.84 23.62
C MET A 220 -10.57 18.14 24.38
N LYS A 221 -10.55 19.14 25.25
CA LYS A 221 -9.39 19.47 26.10
C LYS A 221 -9.17 18.49 27.23
N ALA A 222 -10.22 18.07 27.93
CA ALA A 222 -10.12 17.20 29.09
C ALA A 222 -9.85 15.74 28.69
N TYR A 223 -10.45 15.30 27.59
CA TYR A 223 -10.45 13.90 27.16
C TYR A 223 -9.63 13.63 25.88
N TRP A 224 -8.71 14.52 25.48
CA TRP A 224 -7.87 14.29 24.28
C TRP A 224 -7.14 12.94 24.31
N TRP A 225 -6.64 12.54 25.48
CA TRP A 225 -5.99 11.24 25.69
C TRP A 225 -6.98 10.08 25.59
N ALA A 226 -8.20 10.23 26.11
CA ALA A 226 -9.26 9.23 26.02
C ALA A 226 -9.81 9.10 24.59
N ILE A 227 -9.88 10.19 23.82
CA ILE A 227 -10.21 10.18 22.39
C ILE A 227 -9.12 9.41 21.62
N GLY A 228 -7.84 9.69 21.89
CA GLY A 228 -6.72 8.96 21.28
C GLY A 228 -6.77 7.46 21.59
N LEU A 229 -7.02 7.10 22.86
CA LEU A 229 -7.11 5.71 23.31
C LEU A 229 -8.35 5.02 22.75
N GLY A 230 -9.48 5.72 22.64
CA GLY A 230 -10.72 5.26 22.02
C GLY A 230 -10.56 4.99 20.53
N CYS A 231 -9.93 5.92 19.79
CA CYS A 231 -9.61 5.75 18.37
C CYS A 231 -8.66 4.56 18.16
N TYR A 232 -7.64 4.40 19.00
CA TYR A 232 -6.73 3.26 18.95
C TYR A 232 -7.45 1.94 19.28
N GLY A 233 -8.28 1.93 20.31
CA GLY A 233 -9.10 0.78 20.71
C GLY A 233 -10.08 0.37 19.60
N LEU A 234 -10.75 1.34 18.97
CA LEU A 234 -11.63 1.12 17.84
C LEU A 234 -10.87 0.57 16.62
N TYR A 235 -9.71 1.15 16.30
CA TYR A 235 -8.84 0.65 15.23
C TYR A 235 -8.43 -0.81 15.49
N TRP A 236 -8.01 -1.14 16.72
CA TRP A 236 -7.61 -2.48 17.09
C TRP A 236 -8.78 -3.47 17.05
N PHE A 237 -9.95 -3.06 17.55
CA PHE A 237 -11.18 -3.86 17.52
C PHE A 237 -11.63 -4.15 16.09
N ILE A 238 -11.69 -3.12 15.23
CA ILE A 238 -12.04 -3.28 13.81
C ILE A 238 -11.02 -4.20 13.12
N LYS A 239 -9.72 -4.00 13.37
CA LYS A 239 -8.66 -4.85 12.79
C LYS A 239 -8.83 -6.32 13.20
N LYS A 240 -9.12 -6.57 14.47
CA LYS A 240 -9.36 -7.93 14.99
C LYS A 240 -10.66 -8.52 14.44
N TYR A 241 -11.74 -7.75 14.37
CA TYR A 241 -13.01 -8.18 13.78
C TYR A 241 -12.87 -8.55 12.30
N VAL A 242 -12.21 -7.71 11.51
CA VAL A 242 -11.95 -7.93 10.08
C VAL A 242 -11.04 -9.14 9.82
N SER A 243 -10.24 -9.56 10.79
CA SER A 243 -9.42 -10.78 10.67
C SER A 243 -10.23 -12.07 10.77
N THR A 244 -11.48 -12.01 11.25
CA THR A 244 -12.39 -13.16 11.27
C THR A 244 -13.02 -13.40 9.89
N PRO A 245 -13.34 -14.65 9.52
CA PRO A 245 -13.98 -14.94 8.22
C PRO A 245 -15.28 -14.16 8.00
N THR A 246 -16.13 -14.09 9.03
CA THR A 246 -17.40 -13.36 9.00
C THR A 246 -17.19 -11.85 8.89
N GLY A 247 -16.24 -11.29 9.66
CA GLY A 247 -15.92 -9.87 9.60
C GLY A 247 -15.30 -9.45 8.27
N ARG A 248 -14.47 -10.31 7.65
CA ARG A 248 -13.94 -10.09 6.30
C ARG A 248 -15.06 -9.98 5.26
N ARG A 249 -16.05 -10.89 5.31
CA ARG A 249 -17.21 -10.90 4.41
C ARG A 249 -18.08 -9.66 4.57
N GLN A 250 -18.43 -9.30 5.80
CA GLN A 250 -19.24 -8.12 6.08
C GLN A 250 -18.54 -6.83 5.65
N LYS A 251 -17.24 -6.70 5.95
CA LYS A 251 -16.43 -5.56 5.50
C LYS A 251 -16.45 -5.44 3.98
N ASP A 252 -16.20 -6.53 3.25
CA ASP A 252 -16.17 -6.46 1.80
C ASP A 252 -17.53 -6.13 1.19
N GLN A 253 -18.62 -6.66 1.75
CA GLN A 253 -19.98 -6.29 1.34
C GLN A 253 -20.29 -4.81 1.61
N PHE A 254 -19.92 -4.30 2.79
CA PHE A 254 -20.13 -2.91 3.17
C PHE A 254 -19.32 -1.96 2.28
N LEU A 255 -18.04 -2.27 2.05
CA LEU A 255 -17.14 -1.46 1.22
C LEU A 255 -17.63 -1.36 -0.23
N VAL A 256 -18.13 -2.44 -0.82
CA VAL A 256 -18.66 -2.45 -2.20
C VAL A 256 -19.99 -1.68 -2.30
N LYS A 257 -20.80 -1.68 -1.23
CA LYS A 257 -22.08 -0.94 -1.18
C LYS A 257 -21.94 0.52 -0.76
N ALA A 258 -20.75 0.97 -0.39
CA ALA A 258 -20.54 2.35 0.05
C ALA A 258 -20.81 3.33 -1.11
N PRO A 259 -21.61 4.41 -0.90
CA PRO A 259 -22.08 5.27 -1.99
C PRO A 259 -20.96 6.03 -2.71
N ILE A 260 -19.88 6.39 -2.00
CA ILE A 260 -18.80 7.20 -2.53
C ILE A 260 -17.72 6.32 -3.20
N PHE A 261 -17.21 5.33 -2.46
CA PHE A 261 -16.06 4.51 -2.92
C PHE A 261 -16.44 3.10 -3.39
N GLY A 262 -17.70 2.68 -3.23
CA GLY A 262 -18.11 1.29 -3.49
C GLY A 262 -17.98 0.91 -4.95
N ASN A 263 -18.44 1.77 -5.86
CA ASN A 263 -18.30 1.54 -7.31
C ASN A 263 -16.82 1.45 -7.72
N LEU A 264 -15.95 2.30 -7.15
CA LEU A 264 -14.52 2.27 -7.41
C LEU A 264 -13.90 0.94 -6.93
N ILE A 265 -14.20 0.51 -5.71
CA ILE A 265 -13.68 -0.74 -5.14
C ILE A 265 -14.16 -1.95 -5.97
N HIS A 266 -15.41 -1.92 -6.44
CA HIS A 266 -15.97 -2.97 -7.29
C HIS A 266 -15.24 -3.06 -8.63
N LYS A 267 -15.09 -1.94 -9.34
CA LYS A 267 -14.37 -1.88 -10.62
C LYS A 267 -12.90 -2.33 -10.50
N ILE A 268 -12.20 -1.92 -9.43
CA ILE A 268 -10.81 -2.36 -9.17
C ILE A 268 -10.74 -3.87 -8.97
N ALA A 269 -11.71 -4.45 -8.23
CA ALA A 269 -11.75 -5.88 -7.98
C ALA A 269 -12.00 -6.67 -9.28
N LEU A 270 -12.92 -6.20 -10.13
CA LEU A 270 -13.20 -6.80 -11.44
C LEU A 270 -12.01 -6.69 -12.40
N SER A 271 -11.37 -5.52 -12.49
CA SER A 271 -10.17 -5.34 -13.32
C SER A 271 -9.06 -6.31 -12.91
N ARG A 272 -8.76 -6.40 -11.61
CA ARG A 272 -7.74 -7.32 -11.09
C ARG A 272 -8.07 -8.77 -11.39
N PHE A 273 -9.31 -9.19 -11.17
CA PHE A 273 -9.79 -10.53 -11.50
C PHE A 273 -9.55 -10.86 -12.98
N CYS A 274 -10.08 -10.04 -13.89
CA CYS A 274 -9.99 -10.26 -15.33
C CYS A 274 -8.54 -10.23 -15.82
N ARG A 275 -7.74 -9.28 -15.33
CA ARG A 275 -6.33 -9.12 -15.70
C ARG A 275 -5.52 -10.36 -15.28
N THR A 276 -5.63 -10.77 -14.01
CA THR A 276 -4.90 -11.93 -13.51
C THR A 276 -5.34 -13.21 -14.24
N TYR A 277 -6.64 -13.39 -14.46
CA TYR A 277 -7.16 -14.52 -15.21
C TYR A 277 -6.60 -14.57 -16.64
N ALA A 278 -6.67 -13.45 -17.38
CA ALA A 278 -6.15 -13.36 -18.75
C ALA A 278 -4.65 -13.64 -18.82
N THR A 279 -3.86 -13.09 -17.90
CA THR A 279 -2.41 -13.30 -17.86
C THR A 279 -2.05 -14.76 -17.61
N LEU A 280 -2.75 -15.44 -16.71
CA LEU A 280 -2.49 -16.85 -16.38
C LEU A 280 -2.88 -17.77 -17.54
N ILE A 281 -4.07 -17.59 -18.12
CA ILE A 281 -4.53 -18.41 -19.27
C ILE A 281 -3.61 -18.20 -20.48
N ARG A 282 -3.23 -16.96 -20.80
CA ARG A 282 -2.28 -16.67 -21.90
C ARG A 282 -0.87 -17.24 -21.66
N SER A 283 -0.55 -17.56 -20.41
CA SER A 283 0.74 -18.17 -20.04
C SER A 283 0.65 -19.69 -19.96
N GLY A 284 -0.46 -20.28 -20.42
CA GLY A 284 -0.63 -21.73 -20.49
C GLY A 284 -0.92 -22.39 -19.14
N VAL A 285 -1.23 -21.63 -18.09
CA VAL A 285 -1.56 -22.19 -16.78
C VAL A 285 -2.93 -22.88 -16.85
N PRO A 286 -3.04 -24.15 -16.40
CA PRO A 286 -4.31 -24.87 -16.42
C PRO A 286 -5.43 -24.08 -15.72
N ILE A 287 -6.66 -24.13 -16.26
CA ILE A 287 -7.78 -23.29 -15.80
C ILE A 287 -8.11 -23.46 -14.32
N LEU A 288 -8.07 -24.70 -13.80
CA LEU A 288 -8.32 -24.96 -12.38
C LEU A 288 -7.28 -24.27 -11.49
N ARG A 289 -6.00 -24.37 -11.88
CA ARG A 289 -4.90 -23.69 -11.18
C ARG A 289 -5.00 -22.17 -11.30
N THR A 290 -5.43 -21.68 -12.46
CA THR A 290 -5.70 -20.26 -12.69
C THR A 290 -6.75 -19.73 -11.72
N LEU A 291 -7.87 -20.43 -11.54
CA LEU A 291 -8.95 -20.02 -10.63
C LEU A 291 -8.51 -20.00 -9.16
N GLU A 292 -7.69 -20.96 -8.73
CA GLU A 292 -7.09 -20.95 -7.38
C GLU A 292 -6.22 -19.71 -7.14
N ILE A 293 -5.38 -19.34 -8.11
CA ILE A 293 -4.48 -18.18 -8.00
C ILE A 293 -5.27 -16.88 -8.04
N VAL A 294 -6.23 -16.77 -8.95
CA VAL A 294 -7.11 -15.59 -9.10
C VAL A 294 -7.93 -15.37 -7.84
N SER A 295 -8.46 -16.45 -7.24
CA SER A 295 -9.14 -16.40 -5.94
C SER A 295 -8.26 -15.74 -4.87
N ALA A 296 -7.03 -16.24 -4.70
CA ALA A 296 -6.09 -15.71 -3.71
C ALA A 296 -5.62 -14.28 -4.00
N ALA A 297 -5.49 -13.89 -5.28
CA ALA A 297 -5.00 -12.58 -5.70
C ALA A 297 -6.08 -11.47 -5.63
N SER A 298 -7.36 -11.83 -5.74
CA SER A 298 -8.46 -10.87 -5.83
C SER A 298 -8.70 -10.10 -4.51
N GLY A 299 -8.40 -10.72 -3.36
CA GLY A 299 -8.53 -10.10 -2.04
C GLY A 299 -9.95 -9.65 -1.69
N LYS A 300 -10.96 -10.26 -2.32
CA LYS A 300 -12.38 -9.99 -2.15
C LYS A 300 -13.14 -11.30 -2.00
N VAL A 301 -13.87 -11.43 -0.89
CA VAL A 301 -14.58 -12.67 -0.55
C VAL A 301 -15.59 -13.07 -1.64
N GLN A 302 -16.26 -12.11 -2.27
CA GLN A 302 -17.23 -12.39 -3.35
C GLN A 302 -16.58 -13.05 -4.57
N ILE A 303 -15.35 -12.64 -4.91
CA ILE A 303 -14.60 -13.21 -6.02
C ILE A 303 -14.00 -14.56 -5.60
N GLU A 304 -13.51 -14.69 -4.36
CA GLU A 304 -13.03 -15.96 -3.83
C GLU A 304 -14.13 -17.04 -3.86
N GLU A 305 -15.33 -16.72 -3.34
CA GLU A 305 -16.51 -17.61 -3.37
C GLU A 305 -16.89 -17.98 -4.81
N ALA A 306 -16.93 -17.00 -5.72
CA ALA A 306 -17.21 -17.25 -7.14
C ALA A 306 -16.15 -18.15 -7.79
N CYS A 307 -14.86 -17.95 -7.53
CA CYS A 307 -13.79 -18.78 -8.09
C CYS A 307 -13.87 -20.23 -7.61
N VAL A 308 -14.22 -20.46 -6.34
CA VAL A 308 -14.43 -21.81 -5.80
C VAL A 308 -15.60 -22.50 -6.49
N GLU A 309 -16.70 -21.77 -6.70
CA GLU A 309 -17.87 -22.29 -7.41
C GLU A 309 -17.56 -22.61 -8.87
N ILE A 310 -16.87 -21.70 -9.58
CA ILE A 310 -16.41 -21.92 -10.96
C ILE A 310 -15.49 -23.15 -11.03
N THR A 311 -14.55 -23.30 -10.10
CA THR A 311 -13.61 -24.44 -10.07
C THR A 311 -14.37 -25.76 -9.96
N ARG A 312 -15.37 -25.83 -9.07
CA ARG A 312 -16.25 -27.00 -8.93
C ARG A 312 -17.03 -27.27 -10.21
N HIS A 313 -17.61 -26.25 -10.82
CA HIS A 313 -18.42 -26.36 -12.04
C HIS A 313 -17.60 -26.83 -13.25
N VAL A 314 -16.43 -26.23 -13.46
CA VAL A 314 -15.51 -26.59 -14.55
C VAL A 314 -14.94 -27.99 -14.36
N SER A 315 -14.66 -28.42 -13.12
CA SER A 315 -14.23 -29.80 -12.84
C SER A 315 -15.26 -30.87 -13.22
N GLN A 316 -16.53 -30.47 -13.36
CA GLN A 316 -17.65 -31.33 -13.77
C GLN A 316 -17.96 -31.21 -15.27
N GLY A 317 -17.15 -30.47 -16.04
CA GLY A 317 -17.31 -30.27 -17.48
C GLY A 317 -18.16 -29.06 -17.87
N GLY A 318 -18.60 -28.24 -16.92
CA GLY A 318 -19.35 -27.02 -17.19
C GLY A 318 -18.47 -25.82 -17.59
N GLN A 319 -19.10 -24.72 -18.01
CA GLN A 319 -18.39 -23.50 -18.45
C GLN A 319 -18.23 -22.48 -17.31
N VAL A 320 -17.27 -21.55 -17.45
CA VAL A 320 -17.06 -20.43 -16.52
C VAL A 320 -18.17 -19.40 -16.65
N SER A 321 -18.64 -19.13 -17.89
CA SER A 321 -19.68 -18.12 -18.14
C SER A 321 -21.00 -18.45 -17.45
N GLU A 322 -21.32 -19.72 -17.21
CA GLU A 322 -22.56 -20.15 -16.54
C GLU A 322 -22.61 -19.67 -15.08
N VAL A 323 -21.53 -19.91 -14.33
CA VAL A 323 -21.42 -19.47 -12.93
C VAL A 323 -21.32 -17.94 -12.84
N LEU A 324 -20.57 -17.32 -13.76
CA LEU A 324 -20.51 -15.86 -13.83
C LEU A 324 -21.88 -15.25 -14.11
N ALA A 325 -22.68 -15.85 -15.00
CA ALA A 325 -24.00 -15.36 -15.37
C ALA A 325 -24.98 -15.37 -14.20
N ALA A 326 -24.95 -16.43 -13.38
CA ALA A 326 -25.80 -16.57 -12.20
C ALA A 326 -25.45 -15.60 -11.07
N ASN A 327 -24.18 -15.21 -10.94
CA ASN A 327 -23.71 -14.39 -9.83
C ASN A 327 -24.01 -12.88 -10.05
N PRO A 328 -24.69 -12.19 -9.11
CA PRO A 328 -25.04 -10.78 -9.24
C PRO A 328 -23.86 -9.82 -9.05
N PHE A 329 -22.73 -10.30 -8.52
CA PHE A 329 -21.53 -9.48 -8.33
C PHE A 329 -20.89 -9.08 -9.67
N PHE A 330 -21.05 -9.88 -10.72
CA PHE A 330 -20.47 -9.59 -12.03
C PHE A 330 -21.44 -8.74 -12.89
N PRO A 331 -20.98 -7.65 -13.52
CA PRO A 331 -21.84 -6.84 -14.38
C PRO A 331 -22.21 -7.54 -15.70
N PRO A 332 -23.33 -7.17 -16.35
CA PRO A 332 -23.78 -7.78 -17.61
C PRO A 332 -22.74 -7.77 -18.72
N MET A 333 -22.01 -6.67 -18.89
CA MET A 333 -20.96 -6.55 -19.91
C MET A 333 -19.89 -7.66 -19.76
N MET A 334 -19.43 -7.90 -18.53
CA MET A 334 -18.48 -8.96 -18.25
C MET A 334 -19.07 -10.35 -18.54
N LYS A 335 -20.33 -10.60 -18.15
CA LYS A 335 -21.02 -11.88 -18.43
C LYS A 335 -21.07 -12.18 -19.93
N HIS A 336 -21.43 -11.19 -20.75
CA HIS A 336 -21.50 -11.34 -22.20
C HIS A 336 -20.13 -11.55 -22.84
N MET A 337 -19.12 -10.80 -22.42
CA MET A 337 -17.77 -10.92 -22.99
C MET A 337 -17.10 -12.24 -22.63
N VAL A 338 -17.32 -12.77 -21.41
CA VAL A 338 -16.79 -14.09 -21.05
C VAL A 338 -17.48 -15.19 -21.84
N LYS A 339 -18.81 -15.14 -21.97
CA LYS A 339 -19.56 -16.10 -22.80
C LYS A 339 -19.09 -16.08 -24.25
N ALA A 340 -18.93 -14.90 -24.84
CA ALA A 340 -18.40 -14.75 -26.19
C ALA A 340 -16.96 -15.28 -26.32
N GLY A 341 -16.11 -15.02 -25.32
CA GLY A 341 -14.74 -15.53 -25.26
C GLY A 341 -14.69 -17.05 -25.20
N GLU A 342 -15.57 -17.70 -24.44
CA GLU A 342 -15.65 -19.16 -24.36
C GLU A 342 -16.14 -19.77 -25.67
N SER A 343 -17.18 -19.20 -26.28
CA SER A 343 -17.69 -19.67 -27.58
C SER A 343 -16.68 -19.51 -28.72
N THR A 344 -15.80 -18.51 -28.65
CA THR A 344 -14.79 -18.23 -29.69
C THR A 344 -13.40 -18.79 -29.37
N GLY A 345 -13.22 -19.40 -28.19
CA GLY A 345 -11.91 -19.85 -27.71
C GLY A 345 -10.93 -18.72 -27.34
N ASN A 346 -11.36 -17.45 -27.35
CA ASN A 346 -10.53 -16.27 -27.06
C ASN A 346 -10.90 -15.63 -25.71
N VAL A 347 -10.93 -16.44 -24.64
CA VAL A 347 -11.29 -15.98 -23.29
C VAL A 347 -10.26 -14.99 -22.74
N ASP A 348 -8.97 -15.22 -22.99
CA ASP A 348 -7.90 -14.35 -22.48
C ASP A 348 -7.93 -12.96 -23.14
N GLY A 349 -8.22 -12.89 -24.45
CA GLY A 349 -8.40 -11.63 -25.15
C GLY A 349 -9.61 -10.86 -24.63
N MET A 350 -10.76 -11.53 -24.45
CA MET A 350 -11.96 -10.89 -23.90
C MET A 350 -11.74 -10.40 -22.46
N MET A 351 -11.14 -11.22 -21.59
CA MET A 351 -10.80 -10.83 -20.21
C MET A 351 -9.82 -9.65 -20.15
N THR A 352 -8.86 -9.59 -21.08
CA THR A 352 -7.96 -8.42 -21.20
C THR A 352 -8.75 -7.15 -21.51
N LYS A 353 -9.66 -7.20 -22.49
CA LYS A 353 -10.50 -6.04 -22.85
C LYS A 353 -11.42 -5.60 -21.71
N ILE A 354 -11.99 -6.54 -20.97
CA ILE A 354 -12.79 -6.24 -19.77
C ILE A 354 -11.92 -5.52 -18.72
N SER A 355 -10.69 -5.99 -18.48
CA SER A 355 -9.78 -5.34 -17.54
C SER A 355 -9.37 -3.93 -17.97
N ASP A 356 -9.07 -3.72 -19.25
CA ASP A 356 -8.73 -2.40 -19.80
C ASP A 356 -9.90 -1.42 -19.65
N PHE A 357 -11.12 -1.88 -19.95
CA PHE A 357 -12.33 -1.08 -19.77
C PHE A 357 -12.52 -0.67 -18.30
N TYR A 358 -12.41 -1.62 -17.37
CA TYR A 358 -12.56 -1.29 -15.95
C TYR A 358 -11.43 -0.41 -15.41
N ASP A 359 -10.21 -0.50 -15.95
CA ASP A 359 -9.13 0.41 -15.58
C ASP A 359 -9.46 1.85 -16.00
N VAL A 360 -9.93 2.08 -17.23
CA VAL A 360 -10.38 3.40 -17.69
C VAL A 360 -11.52 3.93 -16.83
N GLU A 361 -12.51 3.09 -16.53
CA GLU A 361 -13.63 3.44 -15.65
C GLU A 361 -13.18 3.75 -14.21
N CYS A 362 -12.17 3.04 -13.69
CA CYS A 362 -11.58 3.35 -12.40
C CYS A 362 -10.93 4.73 -12.41
N GLU A 363 -10.15 5.05 -13.45
CA GLU A 363 -9.51 6.36 -13.58
C GLU A 363 -10.51 7.51 -13.65
N ALA A 364 -11.56 7.35 -14.46
CA ALA A 364 -12.66 8.32 -14.54
C ALA A 364 -13.36 8.50 -13.19
N THR A 365 -13.63 7.40 -12.48
CA THR A 365 -14.27 7.44 -11.15
C THR A 365 -13.38 8.16 -10.14
N VAL A 366 -12.07 7.91 -10.14
CA VAL A 366 -11.11 8.59 -9.26
C VAL A 366 -11.08 10.09 -9.54
N ALA A 367 -11.07 10.50 -10.82
CA ALA A 367 -11.09 11.90 -11.21
C ALA A 367 -12.39 12.60 -10.75
N ALA A 368 -13.55 11.97 -10.97
CA ALA A 368 -14.85 12.49 -10.55
C ALA A 368 -14.93 12.64 -9.03
N LEU A 369 -14.50 11.63 -8.26
CA LEU A 369 -14.46 11.70 -6.81
C LEU A 369 -13.54 12.82 -6.32
N THR A 370 -12.40 13.02 -6.96
CA THR A 370 -11.46 14.10 -6.60
C THR A 370 -12.08 15.47 -6.83
N SER A 371 -12.78 15.67 -7.95
CA SER A 371 -13.47 16.92 -8.29
C SER A 371 -14.62 17.25 -7.33
N LEU A 372 -15.38 16.24 -6.88
CA LEU A 372 -16.51 16.45 -5.94
C LEU A 372 -16.06 16.77 -4.52
N ILE A 373 -14.84 16.40 -4.13
CA ILE A 373 -14.33 16.63 -2.77
C ILE A 373 -14.14 18.12 -2.48
N GLU A 374 -13.70 18.92 -3.45
CA GLU A 374 -13.43 20.34 -3.24
C GLU A 374 -14.70 21.15 -2.92
N PRO A 375 -15.79 21.08 -3.71
CA PRO A 375 -17.05 21.76 -3.37
C PRO A 375 -17.63 21.30 -2.03
N LEU A 376 -17.57 19.99 -1.74
CA LEU A 376 -18.07 19.45 -0.48
C LEU A 376 -17.27 20.01 0.71
N LEU A 377 -15.96 20.12 0.59
CA LEU A 377 -15.10 20.70 1.63
C LEU A 377 -15.37 22.18 1.84
N ILE A 378 -15.59 22.96 0.78
CA ILE A 378 -15.93 24.38 0.90
C ILE A 378 -17.27 24.54 1.64
N VAL A 379 -18.30 23.77 1.26
CA VAL A 379 -19.61 23.79 1.92
C VAL A 379 -19.47 23.36 3.38
N PHE A 380 -18.74 22.27 3.64
CA PHE A 380 -18.52 21.77 5.00
C PHE A 380 -17.80 22.81 5.87
N LEU A 381 -16.70 23.41 5.38
CA LEU A 381 -15.97 24.42 6.11
C LEU A 381 -16.80 25.68 6.33
N GLY A 382 -17.58 26.10 5.33
CA GLY A 382 -18.51 27.21 5.44
C GLY A 382 -19.56 26.99 6.52
N VAL A 383 -20.16 25.79 6.58
CA VAL A 383 -21.15 25.42 7.61
C VAL A 383 -20.50 25.36 8.99
N VAL A 384 -19.33 24.73 9.11
CA VAL A 384 -18.65 24.57 10.42
C VAL A 384 -18.14 25.92 10.94
N VAL A 385 -17.37 26.66 10.13
CA VAL A 385 -16.82 27.95 10.53
C VAL A 385 -17.94 28.98 10.70
N GLY A 386 -18.89 29.05 9.77
CA GLY A 386 -20.05 29.93 9.87
C GLY A 386 -20.90 29.62 11.10
N GLY A 387 -21.13 28.35 11.40
CA GLY A 387 -21.82 27.91 12.61
C GLY A 387 -21.11 28.34 13.90
N ILE A 388 -19.78 28.20 13.94
CA ILE A 388 -18.98 28.66 15.08
C ILE A 388 -19.06 30.19 15.23
N VAL A 389 -18.87 30.93 14.15
CA VAL A 389 -18.94 32.40 14.14
C VAL A 389 -20.32 32.89 14.59
N MET A 390 -21.41 32.31 14.07
CA MET A 390 -22.77 32.64 14.49
C MET A 390 -23.01 32.35 15.98
N ALA A 391 -22.56 31.19 16.46
CA ALA A 391 -22.67 30.83 17.87
C ALA A 391 -21.84 31.76 18.78
N MET A 392 -20.74 32.32 18.30
CA MET A 392 -19.93 33.28 19.04
C MET A 392 -20.54 34.69 19.08
N PHE A 393 -21.22 35.12 18.01
CA PHE A 393 -21.87 36.43 17.95
C PHE A 393 -23.27 36.47 18.58
N LEU A 394 -23.96 35.33 18.68
CA LEU A 394 -25.31 35.27 19.25
C LEU A 394 -25.43 35.86 20.68
N PRO A 395 -24.51 35.57 21.63
CA PRO A 395 -24.56 36.17 22.96
C PRO A 395 -24.41 37.70 22.93
N ILE A 396 -23.63 38.24 21.98
CA ILE A 396 -23.43 39.70 21.85
C ILE A 396 -24.75 40.39 21.47
N PHE A 397 -25.52 39.81 20.55
CA PHE A 397 -26.83 40.35 20.18
C PHE A 397 -27.84 40.29 21.32
N GLN A 398 -27.82 39.22 22.13
CA GLN A 398 -28.71 39.11 23.29
C GLN A 398 -28.35 40.09 24.40
N LEU A 399 -27.05 40.31 24.67
CA LEU A 399 -26.61 41.33 25.62
C LEU A 399 -26.95 42.75 25.12
N GLY A 400 -26.83 43.01 23.81
CA GLY A 400 -27.25 44.26 23.19
C GLY A 400 -28.76 44.52 23.29
N ALA A 401 -29.59 43.48 23.16
CA ALA A 401 -31.04 43.58 23.33
C ALA A 401 -31.43 43.91 24.79
N VAL A 402 -30.75 43.29 25.75
CA VAL A 402 -30.95 43.54 27.19
C VAL A 402 -30.46 44.94 27.60
N ALA A 403 -29.36 45.42 27.01
CA ALA A 403 -28.83 46.76 27.26
C ALA A 403 -29.58 47.88 26.49
N GLY A 404 -30.28 47.54 25.41
CA GLY A 404 -31.03 48.47 24.55
C GLY A 404 -32.48 48.74 24.98
N GLY A 405 -32.99 48.08 26.03
CA GLY A 405 -34.28 48.42 26.64
C GLY A 405 -35.53 48.07 25.81
N LEU A 406 -35.53 46.97 25.07
CA LEU A 406 -36.77 46.38 24.56
C LEU A 406 -37.04 45.07 25.31
N GLN A 407 -38.07 45.10 26.15
CA GLN A 407 -38.64 43.91 26.81
C GLN A 407 -39.20 42.92 25.79
#